data_AF-A0A660Y6Z8-F1
#
_entry.id   AF-A0A660Y6Z8-F1
#
_cell.length_a   1.000
_cell.length_b   1.000
_cell.length_c   1.000
_cell.angle_alpha   90.00
_cell.angle_beta   90.00
_cell.angle_gamma   90.00
#
_symmetry.space_group_name_H-M   'P 1'
#
loop_
_entity.id
_entity.type
_entity.pdbx_description
1 polymer ?
#
loop_
_entity_poly.entity_id
_entity_poly.type
_entity_poly.pdbx_seq_one_letter_code
_entity_poly.pdbx_strand_id
1 'polypeptide(L)'
;MRQTAERLRLLRDWLAELEDFDETAVESATRGLAEELGISAAKLIHPTRLAVSGRTFGPGLFEMLALLGKETVLRRLDRAIEFLEG
;
A
#
# COMPACT_ATOMS: atom_id res chain seq x y z
N MET A 1 -16.22 2.05 1.95
CA MET A 1 -15.29 2.51 0.89
C MET A 1 -14.44 3.69 1.36
N ARG A 2 -15.02 4.76 1.91
CA ARG A 2 -14.30 5.92 2.48
C ARG A 2 -13.12 5.56 3.42
N GLN A 3 -13.34 4.67 4.39
CA GLN A 3 -12.27 4.22 5.31
C GLN A 3 -11.12 3.49 4.61
N THR A 4 -11.40 2.78 3.51
CA THR A 4 -10.35 2.10 2.73
C THR A 4 -9.53 3.11 1.93
N ALA A 5 -10.17 4.11 1.33
CA ALA A 5 -9.48 5.20 0.62
C ALA A 5 -8.55 5.97 1.56
N GLU A 6 -9.02 6.31 2.75
CA GLU A 6 -8.23 6.98 3.79
C GLU A 6 -7.00 6.16 4.19
N ARG A 7 -7.16 4.86 4.45
CA ARG A 7 -6.05 3.96 4.78
C ARG A 7 -5.03 3.84 3.65
N LEU A 8 -5.49 3.76 2.40
CA LEU A 8 -4.60 3.71 1.24
C LEU A 8 -3.85 5.03 1.06
N ARG A 9 -4.47 6.18 1.33
CA ARG A 9 -3.83 7.49 1.32
C ARG A 9 -2.71 7.57 2.36
N LEU A 10 -3.00 7.20 3.61
CA LEU A 10 -1.99 7.19 4.67
C LEU A 10 -0.82 6.28 4.33
N LEU A 11 -1.09 5.07 3.81
CA LEU A 11 -0.03 4.16 3.38
C LEU A 11 0.77 4.74 2.23
N ARG A 12 0.11 5.35 1.24
CA ARG A 12 0.77 6.01 0.11
C ARG A 12 1.72 7.09 0.60
N ASP A 13 1.32 7.89 1.59
CA ASP A 13 2.14 8.97 2.15
C ASP A 13 3.37 8.41 2.88
N TRP A 14 3.19 7.38 3.71
CA TRP A 14 4.31 6.67 4.35
C TRP A 14 5.30 6.08 3.35
N LEU A 15 4.78 5.41 2.32
CA LEU A 15 5.61 4.84 1.25
C LEU A 15 6.32 5.92 0.43
N ALA A 16 5.78 7.14 0.37
CA ALA A 16 6.39 8.27 -0.32
C ALA A 16 7.58 8.86 0.46
N GLU A 17 7.67 8.64 1.77
CA GLU A 17 8.76 9.11 2.62
C GLU A 17 9.98 8.15 2.64
N LEU A 18 9.80 6.90 2.21
CA LEU A 18 10.89 5.92 2.16
C LEU A 18 12.02 6.35 1.23
N GLU A 19 13.27 6.42 1.73
CA GLU A 19 14.46 6.63 0.90
C GLU A 19 14.77 5.38 0.05
N ASP A 20 14.77 4.21 0.69
CA ASP A 20 14.92 2.91 0.04
C ASP A 20 13.56 2.23 -0.14
N PHE A 21 13.29 1.70 -1.34
CA PHE A 21 12.03 1.04 -1.68
C PHE A 21 12.22 -0.47 -1.91
N ASP A 22 12.88 -1.14 -0.97
CA ASP A 22 13.04 -2.59 -0.97
C ASP A 22 11.91 -3.31 -0.20
N GLU A 23 11.91 -4.64 -0.24
CA GLU A 23 10.89 -5.47 0.40
C GLU A 23 10.80 -5.21 1.92
N THR A 24 11.93 -5.06 2.60
CA THR A 24 11.99 -4.90 4.06
C THR A 24 11.49 -3.52 4.48
N ALA A 25 11.89 -2.47 3.76
CA ALA A 25 11.45 -1.10 4.01
C ALA A 25 9.93 -0.97 3.80
N VAL A 26 9.41 -1.52 2.71
CA VAL A 26 7.97 -1.47 2.39
C VAL A 26 7.14 -2.29 3.39
N GLU A 27 7.61 -3.48 3.78
CA GLU A 27 6.96 -4.28 4.82
C GLU A 27 6.91 -3.52 6.15
N SER A 28 8.05 -2.97 6.57
CA SER A 28 8.16 -2.24 7.83
C SER A 28 7.26 -1.02 7.87
N ALA A 29 7.22 -0.22 6.80
CA ALA A 29 6.31 0.92 6.69
C ALA A 29 4.84 0.48 6.74
N THR A 30 4.47 -0.58 5.99
CA THR A 30 3.09 -1.06 5.95
C THR A 30 2.63 -1.58 7.31
N ARG A 31 3.48 -2.34 8.02
CA ARG A 31 3.17 -2.88 9.35
C ARG A 31 3.19 -1.81 10.43
N GLY A 32 4.16 -0.91 10.40
CA GLY A 32 4.25 0.22 11.32
C GLY A 32 3.00 1.10 11.25
N LEU A 33 2.50 1.41 10.05
CA LEU A 33 1.24 2.15 9.92
C LEU A 33 0.05 1.37 10.46
N ALA A 34 0.01 0.04 10.26
CA ALA A 34 -1.07 -0.78 10.81
C ALA A 34 -1.07 -0.75 12.35
N GLU A 35 0.12 -0.79 12.96
CA GLU A 35 0.30 -0.66 14.40
C GLU A 35 -0.11 0.72 14.91
N GLU A 36 0.32 1.80 14.25
CA GLU A 36 -0.06 3.18 14.59
C GLU A 36 -1.58 3.38 14.54
N LEU A 37 -2.24 2.79 13.54
CA LEU A 37 -3.70 2.85 13.40
C LEU A 37 -4.45 1.87 14.32
N GLY A 38 -3.75 0.99 15.05
CA GLY A 38 -4.35 -0.03 15.91
C GLY A 38 -5.19 -1.06 15.13
N ILE A 39 -4.81 -1.38 13.88
CA ILE A 39 -5.53 -2.30 13.00
C ILE A 39 -4.68 -3.50 12.60
N SER A 40 -5.33 -4.59 12.18
CA SER A 40 -4.64 -5.68 11.52
C SER A 40 -3.99 -5.21 10.21
N ALA A 41 -2.71 -5.55 9.99
CA ALA A 41 -2.00 -5.27 8.75
C ALA A 41 -2.73 -5.79 7.50
N ALA A 42 -3.55 -6.85 7.62
CA ALA A 42 -4.38 -7.36 6.53
C ALA A 42 -5.33 -6.28 5.94
N LYS A 43 -5.74 -5.29 6.74
CA LYS A 43 -6.58 -4.15 6.32
C LYS A 43 -5.84 -3.15 5.43
N LEU A 44 -4.51 -3.20 5.36
CA LEU A 44 -3.68 -2.46 4.41
C LEU A 44 -3.21 -3.37 3.27
N ILE A 45 -2.77 -4.60 3.59
CA ILE A 45 -2.20 -5.55 2.63
C ILE A 45 -3.20 -5.91 1.51
N HIS A 46 -4.43 -6.31 1.84
CA HIS A 46 -5.37 -6.76 0.80
C HIS A 46 -5.82 -5.62 -0.14
N PRO A 47 -6.21 -4.43 0.38
CA PRO A 47 -6.52 -3.30 -0.49
C PRO A 47 -5.32 -2.84 -1.34
N THR A 48 -4.12 -2.81 -0.77
CA THR A 48 -2.90 -2.44 -1.50
C THR A 48 -2.63 -3.41 -2.63
N ARG A 49 -2.72 -4.72 -2.38
CA ARG A 49 -2.58 -5.75 -3.43
C ARG A 49 -3.53 -5.50 -4.58
N LEU A 50 -4.81 -5.29 -4.28
CA LEU A 50 -5.80 -5.04 -5.31
C LEU A 50 -5.50 -3.75 -6.08
N ALA A 51 -5.14 -2.67 -5.38
CA ALA A 51 -4.80 -1.39 -5.97
C ALA A 51 -3.61 -1.47 -6.93
N VAL A 52 -2.54 -2.19 -6.55
CA VAL A 52 -1.32 -2.24 -7.36
C VAL A 52 -1.34 -3.34 -8.42
N SER A 53 -2.07 -4.43 -8.24
CA SER A 53 -2.01 -5.59 -9.15
C SER A 53 -3.31 -5.86 -9.92
N GLY A 54 -4.45 -5.32 -9.47
CA GLY A 54 -5.76 -5.70 -9.96
C GLY A 54 -6.15 -7.16 -9.63
N ARG A 55 -5.41 -7.83 -8.75
CA ARG A 55 -5.62 -9.23 -8.33
C ARG A 55 -5.80 -9.30 -6.82
N THR A 56 -6.54 -10.30 -6.35
CA THR A 56 -6.76 -10.56 -4.92
C THR A 56 -5.74 -11.54 -4.32
N PHE A 57 -4.95 -12.21 -5.17
CA PHE A 57 -3.91 -13.17 -4.81
C PHE A 57 -2.68 -12.99 -5.71
N GLY A 58 -1.56 -13.62 -5.35
CA GLY A 58 -0.32 -13.53 -6.11
C GLY A 58 0.92 -13.76 -5.23
N PRO A 59 2.13 -13.39 -5.71
CA PRO A 59 3.36 -13.49 -4.94
C PRO A 59 3.34 -12.60 -3.69
N GLY A 60 4.41 -12.64 -2.89
CA GLY A 60 4.59 -11.78 -1.72
C GLY A 60 4.25 -10.34 -2.06
N LEU A 61 3.41 -9.69 -1.23
CA LEU A 61 3.00 -8.31 -1.54
C LEU A 61 4.22 -7.40 -1.56
N PHE A 62 5.07 -7.51 -0.55
CA PHE A 62 6.20 -6.61 -0.34
C PHE A 62 7.28 -6.80 -1.41
N GLU A 63 7.63 -8.06 -1.74
CA GLU A 63 8.42 -8.40 -2.93
C GLU A 63 7.86 -7.74 -4.21
N MET A 64 6.55 -7.88 -4.46
CA MET A 64 5.92 -7.28 -5.65
C MET A 64 6.03 -5.76 -5.65
N LEU A 65 5.83 -5.09 -4.52
CA LEU A 65 5.94 -3.64 -4.41
C LEU A 65 7.37 -3.18 -4.68
N ALA A 66 8.35 -3.84 -4.10
CA ALA A 66 9.77 -3.57 -4.33
C ALA A 66 10.15 -3.72 -5.82
N LEU A 67 9.69 -4.80 -6.47
CA LEU A 67 9.92 -5.05 -7.90
C LEU A 67 9.25 -4.01 -8.81
N LEU A 68 8.05 -3.53 -8.45
CA LEU A 68 7.36 -2.48 -9.22
C LEU A 68 8.02 -1.11 -9.08
N GLY A 69 8.69 -0.87 -7.94
CA GLY A 69 9.32 0.39 -7.59
C GLY A 69 8.35 1.47 -7.11
N LYS A 70 8.90 2.40 -6.32
CA LYS A 70 8.17 3.45 -5.60
C LYS A 70 7.20 4.23 -6.48
N GLU A 71 7.68 4.82 -7.56
CA GLU A 71 6.86 5.68 -8.43
C GLU A 71 5.63 4.94 -9.01
N THR A 72 5.82 3.70 -9.43
CA THR A 72 4.73 2.88 -9.98
C THR A 72 3.71 2.54 -8.90
N VAL A 73 4.17 2.19 -7.70
CA VAL A 73 3.28 1.89 -6.56
C VAL A 73 2.47 3.11 -6.18
N LEU A 74 3.11 4.25 -5.95
CA LEU A 74 2.43 5.49 -5.55
C LEU A 74 1.38 5.91 -6.59
N ARG A 75 1.72 5.91 -7.89
CA ARG A 75 0.78 6.22 -8.97
C ARG A 75 -0.42 5.29 -9.01
N ARG A 76 -0.23 3.99 -8.75
CA ARG A 76 -1.34 3.01 -8.73
C ARG A 76 -2.22 3.17 -7.49
N LEU A 77 -1.63 3.49 -6.34
CA LEU A 77 -2.36 3.83 -5.13
C LEU A 77 -3.20 5.10 -5.33
N ASP A 78 -2.61 6.15 -5.90
CA ASP A 78 -3.31 7.40 -6.21
C ASP A 78 -4.56 7.14 -7.07
N ARG A 79 -4.41 6.36 -8.16
CA ARG A 79 -5.55 5.95 -9.02
C ARG A 79 -6.62 5.15 -8.27
N ALA A 80 -6.23 4.27 -7.35
CA ALA A 80 -7.16 3.48 -6.57
C ALA A 80 -7.91 4.34 -5.53
N ILE A 81 -7.24 5.32 -4.93
CA ILE A 81 -7.84 6.29 -4.00
C ILE A 81 -8.89 7.13 -4.73
N GLU A 82 -8.53 7.71 -5.90
CA GLU A 82 -9.47 8.47 -6.74
C GLU A 82 -10.72 7.66 -7.08
N PHE A 83 -10.55 6.38 -7.46
CA PHE A 83 -11.67 5.50 -7.77
C PHE A 83 -12.57 5.20 -6.57
N LEU A 84 -12.03 5.13 -5.35
CA LEU A 84 -12.79 4.84 -4.14
C LEU A 84 -13.53 6.06 -3.56
N GLU A 85 -13.15 7.26 -4.00
CA GLU A 85 -13.72 8.53 -3.54
C GLU A 85 -14.71 9.17 -4.52
N GLY A 86 -14.63 8.81 -5.80
CA GLY A 86 -15.67 9.11 -6.80
C GLY A 86 -16.93 8.27 -6.60
#